data_AF-A0A7H8KEW5-F1
#
_entry.id   AF-A0A7H8KEW5-F1
#
_cell.length_a   1.000
_cell.length_b   1.000
_cell.length_c   1.000
_cell.angle_alpha   90.00
_cell.angle_beta   90.00
_cell.angle_gamma   90.00
#
_symmetry.space_group_name_H-M   'P 1'
#
loop_
_entity.id
_entity.type
_entity.pdbx_description
1 polymer ?
#
loop_
_entity_poly.entity_id
_entity_poly.type
_entity_poly.pdbx_seq_one_letter_code
_entity_poly.pdbx_strand_id
1 'polypeptide(L)'
;MNEGICHGGPLDGQTVVSRGDSGLLVADKPSGRAWLYDWRDGAFHLREERRLDEVRAVDAAMDGGWDVIALPGEVVSDGDR
;
A
#
# COMPACT_ATOMS: atom_id res chain seq x y z
N MET A 1 2.81 8.34 -14.68
CA MET A 1 3.58 8.46 -13.42
C MET A 1 2.98 9.63 -12.64
N ASN A 2 2.48 9.34 -11.45
CA ASN A 2 1.78 10.25 -10.56
C ASN A 2 2.65 10.45 -9.31
N GLU A 3 2.89 11.70 -8.92
CA GLU A 3 3.60 12.04 -7.68
C GLU A 3 2.69 12.94 -6.83
N GLY A 4 2.42 12.53 -5.59
CA GLY A 4 1.56 13.31 -4.71
C GLY A 4 1.61 12.86 -3.25
N ILE A 5 1.07 13.71 -2.39
CA ILE A 5 0.94 13.44 -0.95
C ILE A 5 -0.16 12.40 -0.69
N CYS A 6 0.05 11.53 0.28
CA CYS A 6 -0.94 10.56 0.73
C CYS A 6 -1.80 11.13 1.86
N HIS A 7 -3.09 10.82 1.84
CA HIS A 7 -4.07 11.21 2.85
C HIS A 7 -4.75 9.98 3.47
N GLY A 8 -4.59 9.81 4.78
CA GLY A 8 -5.06 8.68 5.57
C GLY A 8 -4.12 7.47 5.56
N GLY A 9 -4.39 6.52 6.47
CA GLY A 9 -3.66 5.26 6.54
C GLY A 9 -2.18 5.41 6.94
N PRO A 10 -1.35 4.38 6.68
CA PRO A 10 0.05 4.35 7.12
C PRO A 10 0.98 5.31 6.37
N LEU A 11 0.55 5.85 5.22
CA LEU A 11 1.36 6.78 4.44
C LEU A 11 0.91 8.24 4.62
N ASP A 12 -0.03 8.53 5.52
CA ASP A 12 -0.55 9.89 5.71
C ASP A 12 0.56 10.95 5.85
N GLY A 13 0.48 11.99 5.02
CA GLY A 13 1.46 13.08 4.95
C GLY A 13 2.73 12.77 4.15
N GLN A 14 2.91 11.56 3.62
CA GLN A 14 4.08 11.18 2.83
C GLN A 14 3.85 11.41 1.34
N THR A 15 4.87 11.92 0.63
CA THR A 15 4.85 12.00 -0.84
C THR A 15 5.32 10.67 -1.44
N VAL A 16 4.53 10.14 -2.37
CA VAL A 16 4.82 8.89 -3.07
C VAL A 16 4.78 9.11 -4.58
N VAL A 17 5.61 8.35 -5.30
CA VAL A 17 5.56 8.26 -6.76
C VAL A 17 4.97 6.90 -7.14
N SER A 18 3.88 6.91 -7.91
CA SER A 18 3.26 5.72 -8.50
C SER A 18 3.42 5.74 -10.02
N ARG A 19 3.78 4.61 -10.60
CA ARG A 19 3.76 4.34 -12.04
C ARG A 19 2.39 3.82 -12.49
N GLY A 20 1.57 3.32 -11.57
CA GLY A 20 0.20 2.89 -11.83
C GLY A 20 -0.75 4.06 -11.99
N ASP A 21 -1.63 3.98 -12.99
CA ASP A 21 -2.57 5.06 -13.32
C ASP A 21 -3.76 5.11 -12.35
N SER A 22 -4.04 4.03 -11.61
CA SER A 22 -5.23 3.95 -10.72
C SER A 22 -4.93 4.38 -9.28
N GLY A 23 -3.71 4.18 -8.78
CA GLY A 23 -3.35 4.55 -7.42
C GLY A 23 -2.23 3.71 -6.79
N LEU A 24 -2.35 3.46 -5.48
CA LEU A 24 -1.40 2.67 -4.68
C LEU A 24 -2.09 1.58 -3.87
N LEU A 25 -1.50 0.39 -3.84
CA LEU A 25 -1.81 -0.65 -2.85
C LEU A 25 -0.66 -0.70 -1.83
N VAL A 26 -0.95 -0.44 -0.57
CA VAL A 26 0.02 -0.58 0.53
C VAL A 26 -0.30 -1.86 1.29
N ALA A 27 0.68 -2.74 1.43
CA ALA A 27 0.54 -4.03 2.10
C ALA A 27 1.48 -4.12 3.30
N ASP A 28 0.93 -4.51 4.44
CA ASP A 28 1.65 -4.89 5.65
C ASP A 28 1.37 -6.37 5.93
N LYS A 29 2.28 -7.22 5.45
CA LYS A 29 2.18 -8.67 5.60
C LYS A 29 2.25 -9.12 7.07
N PRO A 30 3.17 -8.61 7.92
CA PRO A 30 3.19 -8.94 9.34
C PRO A 30 1.87 -8.69 10.08
N SER A 31 1.24 -7.53 9.87
CA SER A 31 -0.04 -7.24 10.53
C SER A 31 -1.25 -7.82 9.78
N GLY A 32 -1.05 -8.32 8.56
CA GLY A 32 -2.10 -8.85 7.71
C GLY A 32 -3.09 -7.76 7.28
N ARG A 33 -2.61 -6.56 6.94
CA ARG A 33 -3.44 -5.41 6.54
C ARG A 33 -3.01 -4.85 5.19
N ALA A 34 -3.98 -4.38 4.43
CA ALA A 34 -3.77 -3.64 3.19
C ALA A 34 -4.61 -2.36 3.17
N TRP A 35 -4.05 -1.33 2.53
CA TRP A 35 -4.69 -0.05 2.30
C TRP A 35 -4.66 0.27 0.82
N LEU A 36 -5.78 0.69 0.28
CA LEU A 36 -5.92 1.04 -1.13
C LEU A 36 -6.16 2.53 -1.27
N TYR A 37 -5.35 3.20 -2.08
CA TYR A 37 -5.39 4.65 -2.26
C TYR A 37 -5.71 5.00 -3.70
N ASP A 38 -6.82 5.69 -3.94
CA ASP A 38 -7.13 6.21 -5.28
C ASP A 38 -6.33 7.48 -5.57
N TRP A 39 -5.87 7.63 -6.82
CA TRP A 39 -5.32 8.89 -7.30
C TRP A 39 -6.43 9.87 -7.69
N ARG A 40 -6.50 11.03 -7.04
CA ARG A 40 -7.42 12.13 -7.40
C ARG A 40 -6.86 13.47 -6.98
N ASP A 41 -7.18 14.51 -7.75
CA ASP A 41 -6.83 15.90 -7.43
C ASP A 41 -5.33 16.16 -7.13
N GLY A 42 -4.43 15.35 -7.72
CA GLY A 42 -2.98 15.46 -7.51
C GLY A 42 -2.47 14.81 -6.22
N ALA A 43 -3.28 14.00 -5.54
CA ALA A 43 -2.94 13.33 -4.29
C ALA A 43 -3.46 11.87 -4.26
N PHE A 44 -2.91 11.08 -3.34
CA PHE A 44 -3.37 9.72 -3.06
C PHE A 44 -4.28 9.72 -1.85
N HIS A 45 -5.54 9.34 -2.01
CA HIS A 45 -6.50 9.32 -0.91
C HIS A 45 -6.85 7.90 -0.52
N LEU A 46 -6.74 7.57 0.76
CA LEU A 46 -7.17 6.28 1.28
C LEU A 46 -8.66 6.05 0.93
N ARG A 47 -8.92 4.99 0.18
CA ARG A 47 -10.25 4.51 -0.13
C ARG A 47 -10.75 3.54 0.92
N GLU A 48 -9.92 2.54 1.26
CA GLU A 48 -10.31 1.47 2.16
C GLU A 48 -9.09 0.82 2.84
N GLU A 49 -9.29 0.41 4.10
CA GLU A 49 -8.44 -0.54 4.82
C GLU A 49 -9.12 -1.92 4.81
N ARG A 50 -8.33 -2.97 4.61
CA ARG A 50 -8.81 -4.36 4.59
C ARG A 50 -7.79 -5.31 5.19
N ARG A 51 -8.26 -6.47 5.64
CA ARG A 51 -7.38 -7.58 6.00
C ARG A 51 -6.77 -8.17 4.72
N LEU A 52 -5.47 -8.42 4.78
CA LEU A 52 -4.72 -9.18 3.79
C LEU A 52 -5.07 -10.67 4.02
N ASP A 53 -6.07 -11.18 3.31
CA ASP A 53 -6.11 -12.61 3.04
C ASP A 53 -5.15 -12.90 1.86
N GLU A 54 -4.50 -14.06 1.87
CA GLU A 54 -3.43 -14.38 0.91
C GLU A 54 -3.90 -14.33 -0.55
N VAL A 55 -5.21 -14.45 -0.80
CA VAL A 55 -5.81 -14.49 -2.14
C VAL A 55 -5.99 -13.07 -2.71
N ARG A 56 -6.54 -12.12 -1.94
CA ARG A 56 -6.87 -10.78 -2.49
C ARG A 56 -5.67 -9.86 -2.63
N ALA A 57 -4.62 -10.07 -1.83
CA ALA A 57 -3.38 -9.31 -1.96
C ALA A 57 -2.68 -9.57 -3.29
N VAL A 58 -2.72 -10.84 -3.73
CA VAL A 58 -2.19 -11.26 -5.02
C VAL A 58 -3.05 -10.68 -6.14
N ASP A 59 -4.37 -10.77 -6.05
CA ASP A 59 -5.27 -10.22 -7.08
C ASP A 59 -5.07 -8.71 -7.29
N ALA A 60 -4.97 -7.93 -6.20
CA ALA A 60 -4.76 -6.48 -6.29
C ALA A 60 -3.37 -6.11 -6.84
N ALA A 61 -2.35 -6.93 -6.58
CA ALA A 61 -1.01 -6.75 -7.14
C ALA A 61 -0.91 -7.18 -8.61
N MET A 62 -1.69 -8.18 -9.02
CA MET A 62 -1.63 -8.80 -10.35
C MET A 62 -2.50 -8.08 -11.40
N ASP A 63 -3.50 -7.29 -10.98
CA ASP A 63 -4.37 -6.53 -11.89
C ASP A 63 -3.65 -5.38 -12.62
N GLY A 64 -2.40 -5.06 -12.25
CA GLY A 64 -1.53 -4.12 -12.98
C GLY A 64 -1.92 -2.65 -12.93
N GLY A 65 -3.09 -2.31 -12.38
CA GLY A 65 -3.56 -0.92 -12.21
C GLY A 65 -2.93 -0.17 -11.03
N TRP A 66 -2.30 -0.88 -10.10
CA TRP A 66 -1.79 -0.35 -8.83
C TRP A 66 -0.30 -0.63 -8.66
N ASP A 67 0.47 0.37 -8.24
CA ASP A 67 1.80 0.08 -7.69
C ASP A 67 1.66 -0.44 -6.26
N VAL A 68 2.47 -1.45 -5.93
CA VAL A 68 2.45 -2.12 -4.63
C VAL A 68 3.62 -1.64 -3.77
N ILE A 69 3.30 -1.14 -2.57
CA ILE A 69 4.27 -0.76 -1.55
C ILE A 69 4.15 -1.75 -0.39
N ALA A 70 5.24 -2.49 -0.14
CA ALA A 70 5.36 -3.29 1.07
C ALA A 70 5.91 -2.42 2.20
N LEU A 71 5.18 -2.30 3.31
CA LEU A 71 5.72 -1.65 4.50
C LEU A 71 6.86 -2.52 5.08
N PRO A 72 7.90 -1.89 5.64
CA PRO A 72 8.95 -2.64 6.33
C PRO A 72 8.29 -3.42 7.46
N GLY A 73 8.36 -4.74 7.38
CA GLY A 73 7.98 -5.58 8.51
C GLY A 73 8.94 -5.33 9.66
N GLU A 74 8.45 -5.48 10.89
CA GLU A 74 9.34 -5.51 12.05
C GLU A 74 10.39 -6.60 11.81
N VAL A 75 11.66 -6.23 11.82
CA VAL A 75 12.76 -7.19 11.72
C VAL A 75 12.71 -8.00 13.00
N VAL A 76 12.14 -9.21 12.94
CA VAL A 76 12.34 -10.21 13.98
C VAL A 76 13.83 -10.53 13.93
N SER A 77 14.60 -9.93 14.85
CA SER A 77 15.97 -10.34 15.08
C SER A 77 15.88 -11.78 15.56
N ASP A 78 16.31 -12.73 14.72
CA ASP A 78 16.39 -14.14 15.08
C ASP A 78 17.55 -14.30 16.07
N GLY A 79 17.28 -13.93 17.32
CA GLY A 79 18.23 -13.86 18.42
C GLY A 79 17.56 -14.41 19.66
N ASP A 80 17.30 -15.72 19.66
CA ASP A 80 17.40 -16.62 20.80
C ASP A 80 16.97 -18.03 20.38
N ARG A 81 17.93 -18.83 19.92
CA ARG A 81 17.87 -20.29 19.95
C ARG A 81 19.20 -20.86 20.41
#